data_AF-A0ABD4ZW63-F1
#
_entry.id   AF-A0ABD4ZW63-F1
#
_cell.length_a   1.000
_cell.length_b   1.000
_cell.length_c   1.000
_cell.angle_alpha   90.00
_cell.angle_beta   90.00
_cell.angle_gamma   90.00
#
_symmetry.space_group_name_H-M   'P 1'
#
loop_
_entity.id
_entity.type
_entity.pdbx_description
1 polymer ?
#
loop_
_entity_poly.entity_id
_entity_poly.type
_entity_poly.pdbx_seq_one_letter_code
_entity_poly.pdbx_strand_id
1 'polypeptide(L)'
;MLLTVLENTRTTTDFYIKTLHMYEARIMKELFLADYQRLTYAEQGSVNYNVGRVIYEQKEELLLIQCVVNHRTFRFTEILSGDLEKIATDLE
;
A
#
# COMPACT_ATOMS: atom_id res chain seq x y z
N MET A 1 7.81 -24.43 -30.87
CA MET A 1 8.58 -24.52 -29.60
C MET A 1 9.22 -23.20 -29.18
N LEU A 2 9.92 -22.46 -30.06
CA LEU A 2 10.57 -21.20 -29.68
C LEU A 2 9.60 -20.11 -29.18
N LEU A 3 8.44 -19.96 -29.85
CA LEU A 3 7.37 -19.02 -29.46
C LEU A 3 6.86 -19.29 -28.03
N THR A 4 6.62 -20.54 -27.69
CA THR A 4 6.10 -20.94 -26.37
C THR A 4 7.09 -20.64 -25.24
N VAL A 5 8.40 -20.78 -25.49
CA VAL A 5 9.45 -20.40 -24.52
C VAL A 5 9.52 -18.88 -24.34
N LEU A 6 9.41 -18.11 -25.43
CA LEU A 6 9.35 -16.65 -25.38
C LEU A 6 8.10 -16.13 -24.65
N GLU A 7 6.94 -16.75 -24.90
CA GLU A 7 5.68 -16.41 -24.23
C GLU A 7 5.74 -16.73 -22.73
N ASN A 8 6.30 -17.88 -22.36
CA ASN A 8 6.48 -18.28 -20.97
C ASN A 8 7.44 -17.33 -20.24
N THR A 9 8.59 -17.00 -20.83
CA THR A 9 9.57 -16.09 -20.22
C THR A 9 9.02 -14.67 -20.04
N ARG A 10 8.28 -14.15 -21.02
CA ARG A 10 7.58 -12.86 -20.90
C ARG A 10 6.53 -12.89 -19.77
N THR A 11 5.75 -13.97 -19.68
CA THR A 11 4.72 -14.13 -18.64
C THR A 11 5.34 -14.21 -17.24
N THR A 12 6.43 -14.95 -17.07
CA THR A 12 7.17 -15.03 -15.80
C THR A 12 7.78 -13.68 -15.42
N THR A 13 8.35 -12.95 -16.39
CA THR A 13 8.91 -11.62 -16.15
C THR A 13 7.84 -10.61 -15.73
N ASP A 14 6.70 -10.60 -16.42
CA ASP A 14 5.56 -9.75 -16.07
C ASP A 14 5.01 -10.07 -14.67
N PHE A 15 4.96 -11.36 -14.32
CA PHE A 15 4.55 -11.79 -12.97
C PHE A 15 5.54 -11.33 -11.90
N TYR A 16 6.84 -11.48 -12.15
CA TYR A 16 7.89 -11.03 -11.24
C TYR A 16 7.82 -9.52 -11.00
N ILE A 17 7.72 -8.72 -12.07
CA ILE A 17 7.62 -7.26 -11.97
C ILE A 17 6.35 -6.83 -11.22
N LYS A 18 5.21 -7.47 -11.50
CA LYS A 18 3.96 -7.20 -10.75
C LYS A 18 4.12 -7.50 -9.27
N THR A 19 4.76 -8.61 -8.95
CA THR A 19 5.00 -9.05 -7.58
C THR A 19 5.91 -8.05 -6.86
N LEU A 20 7.01 -7.66 -7.49
CA LEU A 20 7.92 -6.64 -6.97
C LEU A 20 7.20 -5.32 -6.67
N HIS A 21 6.45 -4.78 -7.64
CA HIS A 21 5.72 -3.52 -7.44
C HIS A 21 4.65 -3.62 -6.36
N MET A 22 4.02 -4.78 -6.17
CA MET A 22 3.07 -5.00 -5.08
C MET A 22 3.76 -4.96 -3.71
N TYR A 23 4.95 -5.57 -3.59
CA TYR A 23 5.73 -5.49 -2.37
C TYR A 23 6.21 -4.06 -2.09
N GLU A 24 6.70 -3.35 -3.09
CA GLU A 24 7.10 -1.94 -2.96
C GLU A 24 5.93 -1.07 -2.50
N ALA A 25 4.74 -1.25 -3.08
CA ALA A 25 3.53 -0.55 -2.66
C ALA A 25 3.14 -0.87 -1.22
N ARG A 26 3.24 -2.13 -0.78
CA ARG A 26 2.96 -2.52 0.61
C ARG A 26 3.94 -1.89 1.59
N ILE A 27 5.23 -1.92 1.28
CA ILE A 27 6.27 -1.31 2.14
C ILE A 27 6.02 0.20 2.28
N MET A 28 5.75 0.91 1.17
CA MET A 28 5.41 2.33 1.22
C MET A 28 4.15 2.61 2.06
N LYS A 29 3.13 1.75 1.97
CA LYS A 29 1.91 1.87 2.79
C LYS A 29 2.24 1.78 4.28
N GLU A 30 3.03 0.77 4.69
CA GLU A 30 3.39 0.58 6.10
C GLU A 30 4.26 1.72 6.64
N LEU A 31 5.24 2.19 5.85
CA LEU A 31 6.06 3.36 6.22
C LEU A 31 5.19 4.60 6.38
N PHE A 32 4.28 4.83 5.44
CA PHE A 32 3.35 5.95 5.50
C PHE A 32 2.45 5.87 6.73
N LEU A 33 1.89 4.71 7.07
CA LEU A 33 1.04 4.55 8.25
C LEU A 33 1.80 4.81 9.55
N ALA A 34 3.03 4.32 9.66
CA ALA A 34 3.87 4.55 10.83
C ALA A 34 4.14 6.06 11.05
N ASP A 35 4.34 6.81 9.97
CA ASP A 35 4.50 8.27 10.05
C ASP A 35 3.16 8.98 10.26
N TYR A 36 2.08 8.52 9.63
CA TYR A 36 0.74 9.09 9.72
C TYR A 36 0.20 9.10 11.16
N GLN A 37 0.50 8.04 11.92
CA GLN A 37 0.12 7.96 13.33
C GLN A 37 0.94 8.89 14.23
N ARG A 38 2.14 9.29 13.81
CA ARG A 38 3.09 10.07 14.62
C ARG A 38 3.07 11.56 14.30
N LEU A 39 2.66 11.93 13.11
CA LEU A 39 2.70 13.30 12.61
C LEU A 39 1.28 13.82 12.36
N THR A 40 1.09 15.13 12.52
CA THR A 40 -0.17 15.78 12.16
C THR A 40 -0.22 15.97 10.65
N TYR A 41 -0.90 15.06 9.95
CA TYR A 41 -1.20 15.20 8.53
C TYR A 41 -2.51 15.96 8.32
N ALA A 42 -2.61 16.67 7.20
CA ALA A 42 -3.89 17.17 6.71
C ALA A 42 -4.76 15.99 6.24
N GLU A 43 -6.08 16.16 6.16
CA GLU A 43 -7.04 15.10 5.77
C GLU A 43 -6.72 14.48 4.41
N GLN A 44 -6.08 15.20 3.50
CA GLN A 44 -5.63 14.65 2.23
C GLN A 44 -4.26 15.19 1.86
N GLY A 45 -3.51 14.43 1.07
CA GLY A 45 -2.21 14.86 0.63
C GLY A 45 -1.45 13.80 -0.14
N SER A 46 -0.14 14.02 -0.27
CA SER A 46 0.74 13.03 -0.88
C SER A 46 2.14 13.09 -0.30
N VAL A 47 2.76 11.92 -0.17
CA VAL A 47 4.12 11.73 0.33
C VAL A 47 4.94 11.01 -0.74
N ASN A 48 6.13 11.51 -1.03
CA ASN A 48 7.03 10.89 -1.99
C ASN A 48 8.00 9.94 -1.30
N TYR A 49 8.29 8.82 -1.96
CA TYR A 49 9.28 7.83 -1.58
C TYR A 49 10.25 7.59 -2.73
N ASN A 50 11.35 6.88 -2.48
CA ASN A 50 12.36 6.62 -3.50
C ASN A 50 11.85 5.84 -4.71
N VAL A 51 10.83 5.00 -4.52
CA VAL A 51 10.28 4.09 -5.54
C VAL A 51 8.91 4.52 -6.07
N GLY A 52 8.36 5.62 -5.58
CA GLY A 52 7.00 6.03 -5.92
C GLY A 52 6.44 7.10 -5.01
N ARG A 53 5.11 7.23 -5.01
CA ARG A 53 4.42 8.16 -4.12
C ARG A 53 3.17 7.54 -3.53
N VAL A 54 2.85 7.96 -2.32
CA VAL A 54 1.57 7.71 -1.67
C VAL A 54 0.71 8.95 -1.82
N ILE A 55 -0.53 8.77 -2.24
CA ILE A 55 -1.58 9.77 -2.22
C ILE A 55 -2.63 9.26 -1.24
N TYR A 56 -3.08 10.09 -0.33
CA TYR A 56 -3.99 9.66 0.72
C TYR A 56 -5.13 10.67 0.93
N GLU A 57 -6.25 10.15 1.41
CA GLU A 57 -7.44 10.91 1.77
C GLU A 57 -8.10 10.20 2.96
N GLN A 58 -8.25 10.91 4.06
CA GLN A 58 -9.01 10.50 5.22
C GLN A 58 -10.47 10.89 5.01
N LYS A 59 -11.37 9.91 5.17
CA LYS A 59 -12.82 10.09 5.19
C LYS A 59 -13.36 9.51 6.47
N GLU A 60 -13.72 10.38 7.41
CA GLU A 60 -14.22 9.97 8.73
C GLU A 60 -13.21 9.04 9.43
N GLU A 61 -13.59 7.77 9.61
CA GLU A 61 -12.81 6.70 10.24
C GLU A 61 -11.98 5.88 9.24
N LEU A 62 -12.01 6.21 7.95
CA LEU A 62 -11.30 5.49 6.91
C LEU A 62 -10.14 6.31 6.36
N LEU A 63 -9.01 5.64 6.15
CA LEU A 63 -7.87 6.20 5.43
C LEU A 63 -7.74 5.48 4.09
N LEU A 64 -8.02 6.19 3.01
CA LEU A 64 -7.84 5.72 1.64
C LEU A 64 -6.41 6.02 1.20
N ILE A 65 -5.67 4.99 0.82
CA ILE A 65 -4.25 5.09 0.46
C ILE A 65 -4.07 4.58 -0.96
N GLN A 66 -3.48 5.42 -1.81
CA GLN A 66 -3.12 5.09 -3.17
C GLN A 66 -1.61 5.15 -3.34
N CYS A 67 -0.99 3.98 -3.52
CA CYS A 67 0.44 3.85 -3.83
C CYS A 67 0.63 3.82 -5.34
N VAL A 68 1.38 4.78 -5.87
CA VAL A 68 1.79 4.81 -7.28
C VAL A 68 3.24 4.37 -7.37
N VAL A 69 3.48 3.20 -7.95
CA VAL A 69 4.80 2.62 -8.21
C VAL A 69 4.96 2.52 -9.72
N ASN A 70 5.92 3.26 -10.28
CA ASN A 70 6.09 3.40 -11.73
C ASN A 70 4.77 3.80 -12.42
N HIS A 71 4.23 2.93 -13.29
CA HIS A 71 2.98 3.12 -14.03
C HIS A 71 1.82 2.28 -13.45
N ARG A 72 1.97 1.77 -12.21
CA ARG A 72 0.96 0.96 -11.53
C ARG A 72 0.45 1.66 -10.29
N THR A 73 -0.83 1.51 -10.06
CA THR A 73 -1.53 2.07 -8.91
C THR A 73 -2.10 0.94 -8.07
N PHE A 74 -1.77 0.96 -6.78
CA PHE A 74 -2.28 0.03 -5.77
C PHE A 74 -3.10 0.83 -4.76
N ARG A 75 -4.27 0.30 -4.38
CA ARG A 75 -5.19 0.95 -3.46
C ARG A 75 -5.31 0.11 -2.20
N PHE A 76 -5.26 0.79 -1.06
CA PHE A 76 -5.43 0.22 0.26
C PHE A 76 -6.43 1.08 1.02
N THR A 77 -7.16 0.45 1.94
CA THR A 77 -8.10 1.11 2.83
C THR A 77 -7.77 0.64 4.23
N GLU A 78 -7.57 1.58 5.14
CA GLU A 78 -7.28 1.32 6.55
C GLU A 78 -8.37 1.95 7.41
N ILE A 79 -8.67 1.30 8.54
CA ILE A 79 -9.62 1.82 9.53
C ILE A 79 -8.80 2.51 10.62
N LEU A 80 -9.11 3.78 10.89
CA LEU A 80 -8.43 4.62 11.88
C LEU A 80 -9.01 4.44 13.29
N SER A 81 -10.19 3.84 13.42
CA SER A 81 -10.83 3.52 14.70
C SER A 81 -10.00 2.51 15.45
N GLY A 82 -9.26 3.01 16.45
CA GLY A 82 -8.24 2.26 17.17
C GLY A 82 -8.78 1.09 17.99
N ASP A 83 -7.89 0.12 18.21
CA ASP A 83 -7.78 -0.63 19.47
C ASP A 83 -9.08 -1.25 20.05
N LEU A 84 -10.04 -1.72 19.24
CA LEU A 84 -11.14 -2.56 19.76
C LEU A 84 -10.69 -3.98 20.20
N GLU A 85 -9.40 -4.31 20.14
CA GLU A 85 -8.87 -5.53 20.75
C GLU A 85 -8.47 -5.35 22.23
N LYS A 86 -8.37 -4.13 22.78
CA LYS A 86 -8.03 -3.96 24.21
C LYS A 86 -9.23 -4.06 25.17
N ILE A 87 -10.46 -4.06 24.68
CA ILE A 87 -11.66 -4.13 25.56
C ILE A 87 -12.11 -5.58 25.79
N ALA A 88 -11.73 -6.53 24.93
CA ALA A 88 -12.22 -7.91 25.02
C ALA A 88 -11.35 -8.85 25.88
N THR A 89 -10.13 -8.46 26.28
CA THR A 89 -9.23 -9.33 27.07
C THR A 89 -9.12 -8.97 28.55
N ASP A 90 -9.71 -7.84 28.98
CA ASP A 90 -9.71 -7.40 30.39
C ASP A 90 -11.09 -7.59 31.09
N LEU A 91 -12.00 -8.33 30.46
CA LEU A 91 -13.29 -8.75 31.05
C LEU A 91 -13.49 -10.25 30.85
N GLU A 92 -12.75 -11.06 31.62
CA GLU A 92 -13.22 -12.22 32.42
C GLU A 92 -12.06 -13.02 33.03
#